data_AF-A0A853EXA6-F1
#
_entry.id   AF-A0A853EXA6-F1
#
_cell.length_a   1.000
_cell.length_b   1.000
_cell.length_c   1.000
_cell.angle_alpha   90.00
_cell.angle_beta   90.00
_cell.angle_gamma   90.00
#
_symmetry.space_group_name_H-M   'P 1'
#
loop_
_entity.id
_entity.type
_entity.pdbx_description
1 polymer ?
#
loop_
_entity_poly.entity_id
_entity_poly.type
_entity_poly.pdbx_seq_one_letter_code
_entity_poly.pdbx_strand_id
1 'polypeptide(L)'
;MASSYGMMRGLAAVCLGTSGVLVAGSILAVLTETRGPAPWLLLAAAVLGICGIATLRGRTVRGVPSDSPAAYRGAGTVSSGVGAGLMMGAVLSAIALPLTSSSFQEGAADVAAALALHALIIAQALCVFAVPAWFVQHAVRDFRAAVLRDPDLYASLDQLSRTWDAPYETREFGPL
;
A
#
# COMPACT_ATOMS: atom_id res chain seq x y z
N MET A 1 2.36 13.82 13.72
CA MET A 1 0.99 13.70 13.14
C MET A 1 0.90 13.42 11.63
N ALA A 2 1.37 14.30 10.73
CA ALA A 2 1.16 14.14 9.28
C ALA A 2 1.76 12.83 8.72
N SER A 3 2.96 12.46 9.18
CA SER A 3 3.61 11.18 8.82
C SER A 3 2.73 9.98 9.18
N SER A 4 2.18 9.94 10.40
CA SER A 4 1.26 8.89 10.86
C SER A 4 -0.01 8.80 9.99
N TYR A 5 -0.55 9.94 9.57
CA TYR A 5 -1.69 10.00 8.63
C TYR A 5 -1.32 9.41 7.26
N GLY A 6 -0.17 9.78 6.70
CA GLY A 6 0.36 9.22 5.46
C GLY A 6 0.59 7.71 5.56
N MET A 7 1.16 7.22 6.66
CA MET A 7 1.41 5.80 6.91
C MET A 7 0.11 4.98 6.95
N MET A 8 -0.93 5.48 7.64
CA MET A 8 -2.22 4.77 7.73
C MET A 8 -2.92 4.68 6.36
N ARG A 9 -2.86 5.74 5.56
CA ARG A 9 -3.38 5.72 4.18
C ARG A 9 -2.54 4.84 3.26
N GLY A 10 -1.22 4.86 3.45
CA GLY A 10 -0.29 3.97 2.76
C GLY A 10 -0.59 2.50 3.04
N LEU A 11 -0.76 2.13 4.31
CA LEU A 11 -1.15 0.77 4.73
C LEU A 11 -2.46 0.35 4.07
N ALA A 12 -3.48 1.20 4.16
CA ALA A 12 -4.78 0.87 3.59
C ALA A 12 -4.72 0.70 2.06
N ALA A 13 -3.93 1.54 1.39
CA ALA A 13 -3.71 1.42 -0.05
C ALA A 13 -2.90 0.17 -0.44
N VAL A 14 -1.94 -0.28 0.38
CA VAL A 14 -1.25 -1.57 0.19
C VAL A 14 -2.23 -2.73 0.32
N CYS A 15 -3.10 -2.71 1.33
CA CYS A 15 -4.12 -3.75 1.51
C CYS A 15 -5.06 -3.83 0.30
N LEU A 16 -5.51 -2.68 -0.21
CA LEU A 16 -6.35 -2.62 -1.40
C LEU A 16 -5.62 -3.03 -2.67
N GLY A 17 -4.38 -2.58 -2.86
CA GLY A 17 -3.55 -2.95 -4.00
C GLY A 17 -3.28 -4.45 -4.04
N THR A 18 -2.87 -5.02 -2.90
CA THR A 18 -2.66 -6.47 -2.74
C THR A 18 -3.95 -7.25 -2.97
N SER A 19 -5.08 -6.77 -2.45
CA SER A 19 -6.40 -7.37 -2.74
C SER A 19 -6.67 -7.43 -4.25
N GLY A 20 -6.44 -6.35 -4.98
CA GLY A 20 -6.60 -6.32 -6.44
C GLY A 20 -5.67 -7.30 -7.17
N VAL A 21 -4.40 -7.39 -6.77
CA VAL A 21 -3.45 -8.35 -7.34
C VAL A 21 -3.88 -9.79 -7.09
N LEU A 22 -4.38 -10.10 -5.89
CA LEU A 22 -4.88 -11.44 -5.55
C LEU A 22 -6.14 -11.83 -6.34
N VAL A 23 -7.06 -10.88 -6.59
CA VAL A 23 -8.21 -11.10 -7.47
C VAL A 23 -7.74 -11.42 -8.89
N ALA A 24 -6.81 -10.64 -9.43
CA ALA A 24 -6.25 -10.89 -10.77
C ALA A 24 -5.52 -12.25 -10.84
N GLY A 25 -4.78 -12.62 -9.78
CA GLY A 25 -4.16 -13.94 -9.67
C GLY A 25 -5.17 -15.09 -9.60
N SER A 26 -6.31 -14.89 -8.93
CA SER A 26 -7.39 -15.88 -8.91
C SER A 26 -8.04 -16.06 -10.28
N ILE A 27 -8.29 -14.96 -11.00
CA ILE A 27 -8.79 -15.00 -12.38
C ILE A 27 -7.80 -15.76 -13.26
N LEU A 28 -6.50 -15.46 -13.16
CA LEU A 28 -5.47 -16.16 -13.91
C LEU A 28 -5.47 -17.66 -13.60
N ALA A 29 -5.54 -18.05 -12.32
CA ALA A 29 -5.59 -19.45 -11.89
C ALA A 29 -6.81 -20.21 -12.44
N VAL A 30 -7.97 -19.55 -12.55
CA VAL A 30 -9.16 -20.14 -13.17
C VAL A 30 -8.98 -20.33 -14.67
N LEU A 31 -8.39 -19.34 -15.36
CA LEU A 31 -8.13 -19.38 -16.81
C LEU A 31 -7.09 -20.44 -17.19
N THR A 32 -6.10 -20.69 -16.34
CA THR A 32 -5.05 -21.71 -16.55
C THR A 32 -5.43 -23.09 -16.02
N GLU A 33 -6.70 -23.30 -15.64
CA GLU A 33 -7.23 -24.55 -15.07
C GLU A 33 -6.54 -25.03 -13.76
N THR A 34 -5.63 -24.24 -13.21
CA THR A 34 -5.02 -24.43 -11.89
C THR A 34 -5.97 -23.93 -10.79
N ARG A 35 -7.14 -24.56 -10.69
CA ARG A 35 -8.25 -24.12 -9.83
C ARG A 35 -7.98 -24.23 -8.32
N GLY A 36 -6.95 -24.99 -7.92
CA GLY A 36 -6.58 -25.22 -6.52
C GLY A 36 -6.36 -23.96 -5.67
N PRO A 37 -5.50 -23.00 -6.09
CA PRO A 37 -5.26 -21.76 -5.36
C PRO A 37 -6.37 -20.71 -5.45
N ALA A 38 -7.21 -20.73 -6.50
CA ALA A 38 -8.19 -19.68 -6.79
C ALA A 38 -9.11 -19.27 -5.61
N PRO A 39 -9.74 -20.20 -4.85
CA PRO A 39 -10.62 -19.82 -3.73
C PRO A 39 -9.84 -19.20 -2.57
N TRP A 40 -8.61 -19.65 -2.32
CA TRP A 40 -7.77 -19.13 -1.25
C TRP A 40 -7.27 -17.71 -1.56
N LEU A 41 -6.92 -17.45 -2.82
CA LEU A 41 -6.57 -16.12 -3.29
C LEU A 41 -7.75 -15.13 -3.14
N LEU A 42 -8.97 -15.56 -3.46
CA LEU A 42 -10.18 -14.73 -3.28
C LEU A 42 -10.47 -14.46 -1.81
N LEU A 43 -10.32 -15.46 -0.94
CA LEU A 43 -10.51 -15.27 0.50
C LEU A 43 -9.51 -14.26 1.07
N ALA A 44 -8.23 -14.42 0.73
CA ALA A 44 -7.18 -13.48 1.13
C ALA A 44 -7.43 -12.07 0.57
N ALA A 45 -7.88 -11.97 -0.69
CA ALA A 45 -8.25 -10.71 -1.31
C ALA A 45 -9.41 -10.03 -0.58
N ALA A 46 -10.45 -10.78 -0.20
CA ALA A 46 -11.60 -10.26 0.52
C ALA A 46 -11.20 -9.75 1.90
N VAL A 47 -10.42 -10.52 2.66
CA VAL A 47 -9.92 -10.10 3.98
C VAL A 47 -9.10 -8.82 3.87
N LEU A 48 -8.13 -8.77 2.96
CA LEU A 48 -7.29 -7.57 2.76
C LEU A 48 -8.11 -6.37 2.25
N GLY A 49 -9.07 -6.60 1.36
CA GLY A 49 -9.96 -5.57 0.86
C GLY A 49 -10.81 -4.96 1.98
N ILE A 50 -11.41 -5.81 2.83
CA ILE A 50 -12.18 -5.38 4.00
C ILE A 50 -11.28 -4.61 4.98
N CYS A 51 -10.09 -5.13 5.30
CA CYS A 51 -9.12 -4.45 6.16
C CYS A 51 -8.75 -3.07 5.59
N GLY A 52 -8.41 -2.97 4.30
CA GLY A 52 -8.07 -1.70 3.65
C GLY A 52 -9.22 -0.69 3.69
N ILE A 53 -10.45 -1.13 3.39
CA ILE A 53 -11.65 -0.28 3.48
C ILE A 53 -11.90 0.16 4.93
N ALA A 54 -11.80 -0.76 5.89
CA ALA A 54 -12.00 -0.47 7.30
C ALA A 54 -10.95 0.52 7.82
N THR A 55 -9.69 0.40 7.40
CA THR A 55 -8.63 1.35 7.75
C THR A 55 -8.90 2.74 7.14
N LEU A 56 -9.33 2.84 5.88
CA LEU A 56 -9.67 4.14 5.25
C LEU A 56 -10.90 4.79 5.88
N ARG A 57 -11.89 4.00 6.28
CA ARG A 57 -13.14 4.49 6.90
C ARG A 57 -13.00 4.70 8.41
N GLY A 58 -11.96 4.14 9.02
CA GLY A 58 -11.74 4.15 10.45
C GLY A 58 -11.46 5.55 11.01
N ARG A 59 -11.86 5.74 12.27
CA ARG A 59 -11.60 6.97 13.03
C ARG A 59 -10.11 7.27 13.21
N THR A 60 -9.23 6.29 13.02
CA THR A 60 -7.77 6.47 13.10
C THR A 60 -7.17 7.26 11.93
N VAL A 61 -7.83 7.32 10.77
CA VAL A 61 -7.47 8.23 9.66
C VAL A 61 -8.21 9.56 9.76
N ARG A 62 -9.37 9.59 10.42
CA ARG A 62 -10.23 10.78 10.54
C ARG A 62 -10.03 11.59 11.84
N GLY A 63 -9.40 11.01 12.85
CA GLY A 63 -9.10 11.64 14.13
C GLY A 63 -7.70 12.25 14.16
N VAL A 64 -7.37 12.93 15.27
CA VAL A 64 -6.05 13.52 15.48
C VAL A 64 -5.00 12.39 15.48
N PRO A 65 -4.05 12.36 14.53
CA PRO A 65 -3.06 11.30 14.45
C PRO A 65 -2.13 11.34 15.67
N SER A 66 -1.70 10.17 16.17
CA SER A 66 -0.78 10.09 17.30
C SER A 66 0.53 10.88 17.08
N ASP A 67 1.00 11.49 18.16
CA ASP A 67 2.26 12.24 18.26
C ASP A 67 3.50 11.39 18.45
N SER A 68 3.35 10.08 18.57
CA SER A 68 4.52 9.21 18.51
C SER A 68 4.95 9.11 17.04
N PRO A 69 6.13 9.62 16.64
CA PRO A 69 6.67 9.32 15.32
C PRO A 69 6.98 7.83 15.30
N ALA A 70 6.03 7.03 14.80
CA ALA A 70 6.33 5.66 14.44
C ALA A 70 7.48 5.73 13.43
N ALA A 71 8.63 5.17 13.80
CA ALA A 71 9.82 5.19 12.96
C ALA A 71 9.54 4.44 11.65
N TYR A 72 9.11 5.16 10.61
CA TYR A 72 8.93 4.61 9.28
C TYR A 72 10.31 4.35 8.68
N ARG A 73 10.65 3.06 8.53
CA ARG A 73 11.91 2.62 7.92
C ARG A 73 11.77 2.25 6.44
N GLY A 74 10.68 2.67 5.80
CA GLY A 74 10.43 2.40 4.38
C GLY A 74 10.99 3.49 3.46
N ALA A 75 10.70 3.37 2.16
CA ALA A 75 11.18 4.30 1.15
C ALA A 75 10.56 5.71 1.36
N GLY A 76 11.40 6.71 1.59
CA GLY A 76 10.96 8.10 1.82
C GLY A 76 10.52 8.86 0.57
N THR A 77 10.74 8.30 -0.62
CA THR A 77 10.36 8.92 -1.91
C THR A 77 9.74 7.90 -2.84
N VAL A 78 8.84 8.34 -3.71
CA VAL A 78 8.19 7.51 -4.74
C VAL A 78 9.23 6.87 -5.65
N SER A 79 10.26 7.60 -6.07
CA SER A 79 11.31 7.08 -6.96
C SER A 79 12.09 5.93 -6.30
N SER A 80 12.47 6.07 -5.03
CA SER A 80 13.11 4.96 -4.29
C SER A 80 12.16 3.79 -4.03
N GLY A 81 10.87 4.06 -3.79
CA GLY A 81 9.84 3.03 -3.66
C GLY A 81 9.62 2.24 -4.96
N VAL A 82 9.56 2.91 -6.12
CA VAL A 82 9.46 2.27 -7.43
C VAL A 82 10.73 1.46 -7.73
N GLY A 83 11.92 2.02 -7.48
CA GLY A 83 13.18 1.32 -7.67
C GLY A 83 13.27 0.04 -6.83
N ALA A 84 12.95 0.12 -5.54
CA ALA A 84 12.90 -1.04 -4.65
C ALA A 84 11.85 -2.07 -5.09
N GLY A 85 10.66 -1.61 -5.50
CA GLY A 85 9.59 -2.47 -5.99
C GLY A 85 9.95 -3.21 -7.27
N LEU A 86 10.58 -2.55 -8.23
CA LEU A 86 11.06 -3.19 -9.46
C LEU A 86 12.20 -4.17 -9.19
N MET A 87 13.17 -3.79 -8.37
CA MET A 87 14.29 -4.66 -8.00
C MET A 87 13.77 -5.92 -7.30
N MET A 88 12.94 -5.77 -6.27
CA MET A 88 12.39 -6.90 -5.52
C MET A 88 11.44 -7.73 -6.39
N GLY A 89 10.62 -7.09 -7.21
CA GLY A 89 9.75 -7.74 -8.18
C GLY A 89 10.53 -8.58 -9.19
N ALA A 90 11.64 -8.06 -9.71
CA ALA A 90 12.53 -8.78 -10.62
C ALA A 90 13.20 -9.98 -9.93
N VAL A 91 13.67 -9.83 -8.69
CA VAL A 91 14.25 -10.94 -7.90
C VAL A 91 13.21 -12.03 -7.65
N LEU A 92 12.01 -11.67 -7.18
CA LEU A 92 10.92 -12.63 -6.95
C LEU A 92 10.48 -13.31 -8.26
N SER A 93 10.42 -12.55 -9.35
CA SER A 93 10.13 -13.06 -10.68
C SER A 93 11.19 -14.05 -11.15
N ALA A 94 12.47 -13.77 -10.90
CA ALA A 94 13.57 -14.66 -11.25
C ALA A 94 13.53 -15.96 -10.43
N ILE A 95 13.17 -15.88 -9.15
CA ILE A 95 12.94 -17.06 -8.29
C ILE A 95 11.75 -17.90 -8.79
N ALA A 96 10.72 -17.24 -9.34
CA ALA A 96 9.53 -17.92 -9.87
C ALA A 96 9.71 -18.51 -11.28
N LEU A 97 10.75 -18.12 -12.03
CA LEU A 97 10.99 -18.60 -13.42
C LEU A 97 10.98 -20.13 -13.57
N PRO A 98 11.58 -20.94 -12.68
CA PRO A 98 11.53 -22.40 -12.84
C PRO A 98 10.10 -22.94 -12.86
N LEU A 99 9.16 -22.29 -12.16
CA LEU A 99 7.76 -22.68 -12.07
C LEU A 99 6.97 -22.41 -13.35
N THR A 100 7.45 -21.51 -14.20
CA THR A 100 6.82 -21.10 -15.46
C THR A 100 7.63 -21.54 -16.69
N SER A 101 8.78 -22.18 -16.49
CA SER A 101 9.72 -22.55 -17.56
C SER A 101 9.11 -23.49 -18.61
N SER A 102 8.28 -24.45 -18.19
CA SER A 102 7.59 -25.38 -19.09
C SER A 102 6.49 -24.69 -19.93
N SER A 103 5.83 -23.68 -19.37
CA SER A 103 4.77 -22.91 -20.05
C SER A 103 5.27 -22.16 -21.29
N PHE A 104 6.59 -21.89 -21.38
CA PHE A 104 7.17 -21.29 -22.57
C PHE A 104 7.32 -22.23 -23.77
N GLN A 105 7.08 -23.53 -23.58
CA GLN A 105 7.22 -24.55 -24.62
C GLN A 105 5.88 -25.13 -25.11
N GLU A 106 4.77 -24.85 -24.40
CA GLU A 106 3.48 -25.52 -24.60
C GLU A 106 2.54 -24.78 -25.56
N GLY A 107 2.63 -23.44 -25.64
CA GLY A 107 1.84 -22.65 -26.59
C GLY A 107 1.73 -21.17 -26.23
N ALA A 108 1.11 -20.38 -27.11
CA ALA A 108 0.97 -18.93 -26.91
C ALA A 108 0.11 -18.56 -25.68
N ALA A 109 -0.89 -19.38 -25.33
CA ALA A 109 -1.73 -19.17 -24.16
C ALA A 109 -0.94 -19.36 -22.85
N ASP A 110 -0.11 -20.40 -22.79
CA ASP A 110 0.71 -20.72 -21.60
C ASP A 110 1.83 -19.69 -21.41
N VAL A 111 2.43 -19.22 -22.51
CA VAL A 111 3.38 -18.08 -22.49
C VAL A 111 2.70 -16.82 -21.94
N ALA A 112 1.49 -16.52 -22.41
CA ALA A 112 0.74 -15.34 -21.93
C ALA A 112 0.41 -15.45 -20.44
N ALA A 113 0.04 -16.65 -19.97
CA ALA A 113 -0.21 -16.90 -18.56
C ALA A 113 1.04 -16.75 -17.69
N ALA A 114 2.18 -17.26 -18.15
CA ALA A 114 3.47 -17.10 -17.48
C ALA A 114 3.86 -15.61 -17.37
N LEU A 115 3.75 -14.85 -18.47
CA LEU A 115 4.01 -13.41 -18.47
C LEU A 115 3.06 -12.65 -17.53
N ALA A 116 1.77 -13.01 -17.53
CA ALA A 116 0.80 -12.42 -16.62
C ALA A 116 1.16 -12.69 -15.15
N LEU A 117 1.63 -13.89 -14.81
CA LEU A 117 2.09 -14.21 -13.46
C LEU A 117 3.29 -13.34 -13.06
N HIS A 118 4.29 -13.21 -13.92
CA HIS A 118 5.46 -12.35 -13.66
C HIS A 118 5.06 -10.87 -13.52
N ALA A 119 4.12 -10.39 -14.33
CA ALA A 119 3.56 -9.05 -14.20
C ALA A 119 2.84 -8.85 -12.86
N LEU A 120 2.09 -9.84 -12.38
CA LEU A 120 1.42 -9.79 -11.06
C LEU A 120 2.43 -9.78 -9.90
N ILE A 121 3.54 -10.51 -10.00
CA ILE A 121 4.63 -10.48 -9.01
C ILE A 121 5.22 -9.07 -8.91
N ILE A 122 5.51 -8.45 -10.05
CA ILE A 122 6.04 -7.07 -10.10
C ILE A 122 5.01 -6.07 -9.56
N ALA A 123 3.74 -6.21 -9.95
CA ALA A 123 2.65 -5.37 -9.45
C ALA A 123 2.52 -5.48 -7.93
N GLN A 124 2.61 -6.69 -7.36
CA GLN A 124 2.58 -6.90 -5.91
C GLN A 124 3.74 -6.17 -5.22
N ALA A 125 4.95 -6.29 -5.75
CA ALA A 125 6.11 -5.60 -5.18
C ALA A 125 5.93 -4.07 -5.23
N LEU A 126 5.44 -3.54 -6.35
CA LEU A 126 5.14 -2.10 -6.47
C LEU A 126 4.04 -1.66 -5.49
N CYS A 127 3.02 -2.47 -5.25
CA CYS A 127 2.00 -2.18 -4.24
C CYS A 127 2.61 -2.07 -2.84
N VAL A 128 3.60 -2.89 -2.49
CA VAL A 128 4.22 -2.88 -1.16
C VAL A 128 5.23 -1.74 -0.99
N PHE A 129 5.99 -1.40 -2.03
CA PHE A 129 7.09 -0.42 -1.93
C PHE A 129 6.74 0.98 -2.46
N ALA A 130 6.09 1.09 -3.63
CA ALA A 130 5.83 2.38 -4.26
C ALA A 130 4.61 3.08 -3.67
N VAL A 131 3.54 2.33 -3.35
CA VAL A 131 2.29 2.92 -2.85
C VAL A 131 2.47 3.58 -1.48
N PRO A 132 3.07 2.95 -0.45
CA PRO A 132 3.35 3.64 0.81
C PRO A 132 4.26 4.85 0.65
N ALA A 133 5.28 4.74 -0.21
CA ALA A 133 6.22 5.84 -0.46
C ALA A 133 5.50 7.08 -1.02
N TRP A 134 4.49 6.89 -1.89
CA TRP A 134 3.65 7.97 -2.38
C TRP A 134 2.90 8.69 -1.25
N PHE A 135 2.27 7.94 -0.35
CA PHE A 135 1.49 8.53 0.74
C PHE A 135 2.36 9.19 1.80
N VAL A 136 3.55 8.64 2.08
CA VAL A 136 4.52 9.26 2.99
C VAL A 136 5.08 10.55 2.40
N GLN A 137 5.48 10.55 1.12
CA GLN A 137 6.02 11.73 0.47
C GLN A 137 5.01 12.89 0.38
N HIS A 138 3.72 12.59 0.20
CA HIS A 138 2.65 13.59 0.10
C HIS A 138 1.88 13.81 1.40
N ALA A 139 2.33 13.22 2.51
CA ALA A 139 1.59 13.19 3.77
C ALA A 139 1.21 14.60 4.28
N VAL A 140 2.14 15.55 4.23
CA VAL A 140 1.91 16.94 4.68
C VAL A 140 0.84 17.64 3.84
N ARG A 141 0.96 17.56 2.51
CA ARG A 141 0.01 18.16 1.57
C ARG A 141 -1.39 17.58 1.77
N ASP A 142 -1.47 16.26 1.85
CA ASP A 142 -2.75 15.55 1.96
C ASP A 142 -3.39 15.75 3.34
N PHE A 143 -2.58 15.83 4.40
CA PHE A 143 -3.04 16.15 5.75
C PHE A 143 -3.57 17.59 5.82
N ARG A 144 -2.84 18.59 5.30
CA ARG A 144 -3.33 19.98 5.24
C ARG A 144 -4.64 20.07 4.46
N ALA A 145 -4.75 19.37 3.33
CA ALA A 145 -5.98 19.32 2.55
C ALA A 145 -7.14 18.65 3.31
N ALA A 146 -6.87 17.66 4.17
CA ALA A 146 -7.87 17.03 5.02
C ALA A 146 -8.35 17.99 6.13
N VAL A 147 -7.42 18.69 6.79
CA VAL A 147 -7.73 19.69 7.82
C VAL A 147 -8.62 20.81 7.27
N LEU A 148 -8.35 21.29 6.06
CA LEU A 148 -9.18 22.34 5.43
C LEU A 148 -10.59 21.87 5.03
N ARG A 149 -10.79 20.56 4.85
CA ARG A 149 -12.10 19.99 4.46
C ARG A 149 -12.96 19.58 5.64
N ASP A 150 -12.34 19.28 6.78
CA ASP A 150 -13.00 18.69 7.95
C ASP A 150 -12.94 19.67 9.14
N PRO A 151 -14.05 20.38 9.44
CA PRO A 151 -14.09 21.37 10.51
C PRO A 151 -13.93 20.73 11.89
N ASP A 152 -14.35 19.46 12.07
CA ASP A 152 -14.20 18.75 13.34
C ASP A 152 -12.73 18.39 13.59
N LEU A 153 -12.02 17.99 12.52
CA LEU A 153 -10.57 17.76 12.57
C LEU A 153 -9.81 19.06 12.87
N TYR A 154 -10.21 20.17 12.24
CA TYR A 154 -9.62 21.48 12.52
C TYR A 154 -9.83 21.88 13.99
N ALA A 155 -11.06 21.80 14.51
CA ALA A 155 -11.38 22.14 15.89
C ALA A 155 -10.60 21.27 16.89
N SER A 156 -10.45 19.98 16.59
CA SER A 156 -9.68 19.05 17.41
C SER A 156 -8.18 19.40 17.43
N LEU A 157 -7.61 19.81 16.29
CA LEU A 157 -6.23 20.25 16.19
C LEU A 157 -6.00 21.61 16.87
N ASP A 158 -6.95 22.55 16.74
CA ASP A 158 -6.89 23.84 17.43
C ASP A 158 -6.91 23.64 18.95
N GLN A 159 -7.80 22.78 19.45
CA GLN A 159 -7.83 22.43 20.87
C GLN A 159 -6.51 21.80 21.34
N LEU A 160 -5.95 20.87 20.56
CA LEU A 160 -4.70 20.22 20.89
C LEU A 160 -3.51 21.19 20.89
N SER A 161 -3.48 22.15 19.95
CA SER A 161 -2.43 23.18 19.87
C SER A 161 -2.35 24.06 21.12
N ARG A 162 -3.49 24.31 21.79
CA ARG A 162 -3.57 25.11 23.02
C ARG A 162 -3.02 24.38 24.24
N THR A 163 -3.07 23.05 24.22
CA THR A 163 -2.56 22.18 25.29
C THR A 163 -1.19 21.58 24.97
N TRP A 164 -0.64 21.91 23.80
CA TRP A 164 0.60 21.33 23.31
C TRP A 164 1.81 21.97 23.99
N ASP A 165 2.36 21.26 24.97
CA ASP A 165 3.67 21.57 25.55
C ASP A 165 4.71 20.79 24.74
N ALA A 166 5.44 21.47 23.84
CA ALA A 166 6.33 20.81 22.88
C ALA A 166 7.44 20.02 23.61
N PRO A 167 7.38 18.67 23.65
CA PRO A 167 8.38 17.89 24.38
C PRO A 167 9.72 17.80 23.63
N TYR A 168 9.73 18.17 22.35
CA TYR A 168 10.90 18.21 21.49
C TYR A 168 10.83 19.49 20.63
N GLU A 169 11.88 20.32 20.63
CA GLU A 169 11.99 21.57 19.83
C GLU A 169 11.97 21.34 18.30
N THR A 170 11.68 20.13 17.85
CA THR A 170 11.42 19.85 16.44
C THR A 170 9.99 20.27 16.10
N ARG A 171 9.85 21.24 15.19
CA ARG A 171 8.57 21.72 14.64
C ARG A 171 7.77 20.58 13.97
N GLU A 172 7.14 19.70 14.75
CA GLU A 172 6.32 18.60 14.22
C GLU A 172 5.04 19.09 13.54
N PHE A 173 4.62 20.32 13.85
CA PHE A 173 3.48 20.97 13.21
C PHE A 173 3.80 21.54 11.82
N GLY A 174 5.07 21.83 11.49
CA GLY A 174 5.40 22.74 10.39
C GLY A 174 4.68 24.11 10.54
N PRO A 175 4.94 25.11 9.68
CA PRO A 175 4.11 26.30 9.66
C PRO A 175 2.72 25.91 9.14
N LEU A 176 1.69 26.06 9.99
CA LEU A 176 0.28 25.90 9.62
C LEU A 176 -0.09 26.87 8.49
#